data_AF-R6E9T9-F1
#
_entry.id   AF-R6E9T9-F1
#
_cell.length_a   1.000
_cell.length_b   1.000
_cell.length_c   1.000
_cell.angle_alpha   90.00
_cell.angle_beta   90.00
_cell.angle_gamma   90.00
#
_symmetry.space_group_name_H-M   'P 1'
#
loop_
_entity.id
_entity.type
_entity.pdbx_description
1 polymer ?
#
loop_
_entity_poly.entity_id
_entity_poly.type
_entity_poly.pdbx_seq_one_letter_code
_entity_poly.pdbx_strand_id
1 'polypeptide(L)' 'MYYQTCCSQTTIDEWQQLMKGARKASYKRLVQRVKRELPDLYKALALNFYNPYWEQCKQTKTHYILVSSAIEYFIHK' A
#
# COMPACT_ATOMS: atom_id res chain seq x y z
N MET A 1 6.80 -3.91 -9.95
CA MET A 1 6.16 -3.12 -8.89
C MET A 1 6.45 -1.62 -9.04
N TYR A 2 5.44 -0.75 -8.94
CA TYR A 2 5.59 0.71 -8.92
C TYR A 2 4.53 1.38 -8.05
N TYR A 3 4.84 2.55 -7.48
CA TYR A 3 3.86 3.37 -6.78
C TYR A 3 2.91 4.02 -7.80
N GLN A 4 1.61 3.79 -7.66
CA GLN A 4 0.61 4.31 -8.60
C GLN A 4 -0.03 5.60 -8.08
N THR A 5 -0.66 5.56 -6.90
CA THR A 5 -1.38 6.70 -6.29
C THR A 5 -1.63 6.43 -4.81
N CYS A 6 -2.19 7.41 -4.10
CA CYS A 6 -2.74 7.23 -2.76
C CYS A 6 -4.16 7.80 -2.66
N CYS A 7 -4.85 7.48 -1.58
CA CYS A 7 -6.25 7.89 -1.38
C CYS A 7 -6.48 9.42 -1.39
N SER A 8 -5.44 10.23 -1.14
CA SER A 8 -5.55 11.70 -1.24
C SER A 8 -5.32 12.25 -2.66
N GLN A 9 -4.90 11.41 -3.61
CA GLN A 9 -4.53 11.78 -4.98
C GLN A 9 -5.41 11.09 -6.03
N THR A 10 -6.54 10.49 -5.62
CA THR A 10 -7.46 9.77 -6.50
C THR A 10 -8.90 10.14 -6.16
N THR A 11 -9.82 9.88 -7.07
CA THR A 11 -11.25 10.06 -6.82
C THR A 11 -11.83 8.90 -6.02
N ILE A 12 -13.03 9.10 -5.44
CA ILE A 12 -13.71 8.04 -4.70
C ILE A 12 -14.05 6.83 -5.60
N ASP A 13 -14.40 7.07 -6.86
CA ASP A 13 -14.75 6.00 -7.80
C ASP A 13 -13.53 5.15 -8.17
N GLU A 14 -12.40 5.78 -8.45
CA GLU A 14 -11.12 5.09 -8.68
C GLU A 14 -10.68 4.30 -7.45
N TRP A 15 -10.78 4.91 -6.27
CA TRP A 15 -10.48 4.22 -5.00
C TRP A 15 -11.35 2.97 -4.84
N GLN A 16 -12.65 3.06 -5.10
CA GLN A 16 -13.56 1.90 -5.04
C GLN A 16 -13.15 0.80 -6.02
N GLN A 17 -12.72 1.15 -7.24
CA GLN A 17 -12.21 0.16 -8.20
C GLN A 17 -10.91 -0.48 -7.72
N LEU A 18 -9.97 0.30 -7.21
CA LEU A 18 -8.69 -0.20 -6.70
C LEU A 18 -8.87 -1.10 -5.46
N MET A 19 -9.90 -0.83 -4.65
CA MET A 19 -10.25 -1.61 -3.46
C MET A 19 -11.14 -2.83 -3.76
N LYS A 20 -11.69 -2.94 -4.97
CA LYS A 20 -12.65 -4.00 -5.33
C LYS A 20 -12.01 -5.38 -5.18
N GLY A 21 -12.62 -6.21 -4.33
CA GLY A 21 -12.13 -7.57 -4.04
C GLY A 21 -10.82 -7.62 -3.24
N ALA A 22 -10.46 -6.53 -2.56
CA ALA A 22 -9.27 -6.48 -1.73
C ALA A 22 -9.36 -7.46 -0.54
N ARG A 23 -8.31 -8.25 -0.36
CA ARG A 23 -8.16 -9.21 0.76
C ARG A 23 -6.96 -8.83 1.63
N LYS A 24 -6.91 -9.32 2.87
CA LYS A 24 -5.79 -9.05 3.80
C LYS A 24 -4.44 -9.38 3.15
N ALA A 25 -3.48 -8.49 3.32
CA ALA A 25 -2.09 -8.72 2.93
C ALA A 25 -1.22 -8.95 4.16
N SER A 26 -0.16 -9.73 4.01
CA SER A 26 0.87 -9.84 5.05
C SER A 26 1.71 -8.56 5.03
N TYR A 27 1.54 -7.71 6.05
CA TYR A 27 2.30 -6.47 6.19
C TYR A 27 3.82 -6.72 6.12
N LYS A 28 4.32 -7.70 6.87
CA LYS A 28 5.75 -8.08 6.87
C LYS A 28 6.27 -8.37 5.47
N ARG A 29 5.57 -9.20 4.69
CA ARG A 29 5.98 -9.54 3.31
C ARG A 29 5.87 -8.35 2.37
N LEU A 30 4.83 -7.53 2.52
CA LEU A 30 4.63 -6.32 1.73
C LEU A 30 5.78 -5.33 1.96
N VAL A 31 6.07 -4.99 3.22
CA VAL A 31 7.14 -4.05 3.58
C VAL A 31 8.51 -4.54 3.08
N GLN A 32 8.79 -5.85 3.17
CA GLN A 32 10.03 -6.41 2.61
C GLN A 32 10.13 -6.23 1.09
N ARG A 33 9.02 -6.40 0.35
CA ARG A 33 8.99 -6.12 -1.09
C ARG A 33 9.17 -4.63 -1.39
N VAL A 34 8.45 -3.75 -0.67
CA VAL A 34 8.58 -2.30 -0.81
C VAL A 34 10.02 -1.85 -0.53
N LYS A 35 10.66 -2.37 0.52
CA LYS A 35 12.07 -2.08 0.83
C LYS A 35 13.02 -2.45 -0.32
N ARG A 36 12.77 -3.57 -1.00
CA ARG A 36 13.62 -4.09 -2.06
C ARG A 36 13.38 -3.41 -3.40
N GLU A 37 12.12 -3.20 -3.76
CA GLU A 37 11.71 -2.78 -5.11
C GLU A 37 11.37 -1.30 -5.19
N LEU A 38 10.98 -0.66 -4.08
CA LEU A 38 10.64 0.77 -3.98
C LEU A 38 11.33 1.41 -2.76
N PRO A 39 12.68 1.42 -2.72
CA PRO A 39 13.43 1.87 -1.54
C PRO A 39 13.16 3.33 -1.17
N ASP A 40 12.86 4.19 -2.14
CA ASP A 40 12.55 5.60 -1.88
C ASP A 40 11.18 5.75 -1.22
N LEU A 41 10.17 4.97 -1.66
CA LEU A 41 8.86 4.92 -1.00
C LEU A 41 9.00 4.36 0.43
N TYR A 42 9.83 3.33 0.62
CA TYR A 42 10.11 2.76 1.94
C TYR A 42 10.65 3.82 2.91
N LYS A 43 11.60 4.64 2.46
CA LYS A 43 12.19 5.73 3.25
C LYS A 43 11.18 6.87 3.47
N ALA A 44 10.49 7.30 2.41
CA ALA A 44 9.52 8.40 2.47
C ALA A 44 8.37 8.12 3.45
N LEU A 45 7.93 6.85 3.53
CA LEU A 45 6.88 6.42 4.45
C LEU A 45 7.40 5.94 5.80
N ALA A 46 8.71 6.04 6.05
CA ALA A 46 9.36 5.64 7.30
C ALA A 46 8.98 4.22 7.77
N LEU A 47 8.91 3.26 6.83
CA LEU A 47 8.41 1.88 7.07
C LEU A 47 9.36 1.02 7.92
N ASN A 48 10.45 1.60 8.42
CA ASN A 48 11.32 1.02 9.44
C ASN A 48 10.75 1.17 10.86
N PHE A 49 9.76 2.02 11.09
CA PHE A 49 9.10 2.19 12.37
C PHE A 49 7.80 1.35 12.47
N TYR A 50 7.30 1.21 13.69
CA TYR A 50 6.01 0.55 13.92
C TYR A 50 4.89 1.33 13.22
N ASN A 51 4.14 0.65 12.38
CA ASN A 51 2.98 1.21 11.69
C ASN A 51 1.71 0.70 12.38
N PRO A 52 0.92 1.56 13.07
CA PRO A 52 -0.29 1.11 13.76
C PRO A 52 -1.40 0.63 12.81
N TYR A 53 -1.29 0.92 11.50
CA TYR A 53 -2.26 0.52 10.47
C TYR A 53 -1.87 -0.75 9.71
N TRP A 54 -0.94 -1.54 10.26
CA TRP A 54 -0.41 -2.72 9.59
C TRP A 54 -1.48 -3.78 9.27
N GLU A 55 -2.56 -3.86 10.07
CA GLU A 55 -3.65 -4.83 9.87
C GLU A 55 -4.58 -4.47 8.71
N GLN A 56 -4.61 -3.19 8.35
CA GLN A 56 -5.49 -2.63 7.32
C GLN A 56 -4.88 -2.79 5.93
N CYS A 57 -3.63 -3.28 5.83
CA CYS A 57 -2.99 -3.55 4.56
C CYS A 57 -3.70 -4.66 3.77
N LYS A 58 -3.94 -4.41 2.49
CA LYS A 58 -4.68 -5.31 1.60
C LYS A 58 -3.91 -5.58 0.31
N GLN A 59 -4.46 -6.48 -0.49
CA GLN A 59 -4.00 -6.75 -1.85
C GLN A 59 -5.19 -7.15 -2.71
N THR A 60 -5.14 -6.78 -3.98
CA THR A 60 -6.03 -7.28 -5.03
C THR A 60 -5.25 -8.22 -5.94
N LYS A 61 -5.76 -8.53 -7.15
CA LYS A 61 -4.99 -9.26 -8.17
C LYS A 61 -3.79 -8.42 -8.63
N THR A 62 -4.00 -7.14 -8.90
CA THR A 62 -3.03 -6.23 -9.53
C THR A 62 -2.28 -5.33 -8.55
N HIS A 63 -2.80 -5.09 -7.34
CA HIS A 63 -2.21 -4.11 -6.41
C HIS A 63 -1.89 -4.71 -5.04
N TYR A 64 -0.85 -4.15 -4.43
CA TYR A 64 -0.74 -4.06 -2.98
C TYR A 64 -1.32 -2.73 -2.51
N ILE A 65 -1.96 -2.76 -1.36
CA ILE A 65 -2.58 -1.59 -0.72
C ILE A 65 -1.93 -1.49 0.65
N LEU A 66 -0.86 -0.70 0.71
CA LEU A 66 -0.13 -0.42 1.94
C LEU A 66 -0.89 0.68 2.67
N VAL A 67 -1.27 0.46 3.94
CA VAL A 67 -1.89 1.49 4.76
C VAL A 67 -0.85 2.01 5.74
N SER A 68 -0.54 3.29 5.69
CA SER A 68 0.38 3.96 6.62
C SER A 68 -0.13 5.36 6.91
N SER A 69 -0.09 5.81 8.17
CA SER A 69 -0.62 7.11 8.59
C SER A 69 -2.07 7.36 8.13
N ALA A 70 -2.91 6.32 8.21
CA ALA A 70 -4.30 6.32 7.71
C ALA A 70 -4.46 6.64 6.21
N ILE A 71 -3.41 6.49 5.41
CA ILE A 71 -3.43 6.68 3.95
C ILE A 71 -3.24 5.33 3.28
N GLU A 72 -4.13 4.98 2.34
CA GLU A 72 -3.94 3.85 1.42
C GLU A 72 -3.02 4.25 0.27
N TYR A 73 -1.88 3.58 0.16
CA TYR A 73 -0.94 3.68 -0.95
C TYR A 73 -1.15 2.49 -1.88
N PHE A 74 -1.56 2.77 -3.11
CA PHE A 74 -1.80 1.78 -4.15
C PHE A 74 -0.51 1.54 -4.93
N ILE A 75 0.00 0.33 -4.82
CA ILE A 75 1.26 -0.10 -5.41
C ILE A 75 0.94 -1.22 -6.40
N HIS A 76 1.13 -0.97 -7.69
CA HIS A 76 0.94 -2.01 -8.71
C HIS A 76 2.03 -3.08 -8.55
N LYS A 77 1.65 -4.36 -8.59
CA LYS A 77 2.58 -5.50 -8.46
C LYS A 77 3.59 -5.54 -9.60
#